data_AF-A0A371XAA7-F1
#
_entry.id   AF-A0A371XAA7-F1
#
_cell.length_a   1.000
_cell.length_b   1.000
_cell.length_c   1.000
_cell.angle_alpha   90.00
_cell.angle_beta   90.00
_cell.angle_gamma   90.00
#
_symmetry.space_group_name_H-M   'P 1'
#
loop_
_entity.id
_entity.type
_entity.pdbx_description
1 polymer ?
#
loop_
_entity_poly.entity_id
_entity_poly.type
_entity_poly.pdbx_seq_one_letter_code
_entity_poly.pdbx_strand_id
1 'polypeptide(L)'
;MRVLGALVPVLAASLLAGCMADGNESIAEAISPTAYQEDAHCKSLLLKPGELVYAQCRLAMSQIYLKNYNARKSAIEAELGQPISSTFEQALRADAFCNYDESMKVAPNSFDDAVAANLAYANCEQTRAAIEQEIRALGRDPMTFTMAEQPTVMRHNLQTIQDTKDVINGIG
;
A
#
# COMPACT_ATOMS: atom_id res chain seq x y z
N MET A 1 -25.93 -45.35 47.16
CA MET A 1 -24.83 -45.07 46.21
C MET A 1 -24.44 -43.61 46.35
N ARG A 2 -23.13 -43.33 46.48
CA ARG A 2 -22.55 -42.03 46.81
C ARG A 2 -22.40 -41.15 45.56
N VAL A 3 -22.59 -39.84 45.77
CA VAL A 3 -22.33 -38.71 44.86
C VAL A 3 -20.84 -38.31 44.95
N LEU A 4 -20.37 -37.54 43.95
CA LEU A 4 -19.06 -36.87 43.74
C LEU A 4 -18.15 -37.63 42.75
N GLY A 5 -17.57 -37.05 41.71
CA GLY A 5 -17.54 -35.67 41.23
C GLY A 5 -16.39 -35.53 40.20
N ALA A 6 -16.65 -34.74 39.16
CA ALA A 6 -15.73 -33.93 38.35
C ALA A 6 -14.52 -34.59 37.65
N LEU A 7 -14.50 -34.57 36.31
CA LEU A 7 -13.74 -33.59 35.49
C LEU A 7 -13.63 -34.06 34.03
N VAL A 8 -14.21 -33.27 33.14
CA VAL A 8 -13.99 -33.28 31.68
C VAL A 8 -12.73 -32.43 31.42
N PRO A 9 -11.92 -32.74 30.38
CA PRO A 9 -11.99 -31.85 29.22
C PRO A 9 -11.96 -32.62 27.89
N VAL A 10 -13.02 -32.42 27.11
CA VAL A 10 -13.07 -32.64 25.68
C VAL A 10 -12.17 -31.58 25.05
N LEU A 11 -10.94 -31.94 24.72
CA LEU A 11 -10.11 -31.19 23.78
C LEU A 11 -10.41 -31.70 22.38
N ALA A 12 -11.24 -30.97 21.63
CA ALA A 12 -11.10 -30.76 20.19
C ALA A 12 -12.29 -29.94 19.68
N ALA A 13 -11.98 -28.99 18.80
CA ALA A 13 -12.90 -28.25 17.94
C ALA A 13 -13.71 -27.12 18.61
N SER A 14 -13.05 -26.00 18.92
CA SER A 14 -13.60 -24.63 18.77
C SER A 14 -12.60 -23.54 19.20
N LEU A 15 -11.52 -23.35 18.42
CA LEU A 15 -10.61 -22.20 18.58
C LEU A 15 -10.35 -21.47 17.25
N LEU A 16 -11.40 -21.22 16.47
CA LEU A 16 -11.38 -20.24 15.37
C LEU A 16 -12.65 -19.37 15.38
N ALA A 17 -13.12 -19.02 16.59
CA ALA A 17 -14.11 -17.98 16.80
C ALA A 17 -13.69 -17.14 18.00
N GLY A 18 -13.30 -15.89 17.76
CA GLY A 18 -13.10 -14.88 18.79
C GLY A 18 -11.85 -14.03 18.65
N CYS A 19 -11.96 -12.90 17.96
CA CYS A 19 -11.76 -11.58 18.56
C CYS A 19 -12.15 -10.50 17.54
N MET A 20 -13.46 -10.33 17.31
CA MET A 20 -13.98 -9.00 17.03
C MET A 20 -14.41 -8.44 18.38
N ALA A 21 -13.51 -7.67 18.97
CA ALA A 21 -13.81 -6.80 20.10
C ALA A 21 -13.91 -5.38 19.54
N ASP A 22 -15.14 -4.85 19.57
CA ASP A 22 -15.40 -3.42 19.46
C ASP A 22 -14.60 -2.67 20.51
N GLY A 23 -13.75 -1.75 20.08
CA GLY A 23 -12.91 -0.96 20.96
C GLY A 23 -11.76 -0.32 20.22
N ASN A 24 -12.07 0.64 19.35
CA ASN A 24 -11.23 1.79 18.98
C ASN A 24 -9.69 1.63 19.02
N GLU A 25 -9.14 0.55 18.48
CA GLU A 25 -7.70 0.32 18.31
C GLU A 25 -7.50 -0.58 17.08
N SER A 26 -7.63 0.00 15.89
CA SER A 26 -6.77 -0.39 14.77
C SER A 26 -5.78 0.74 14.53
N ILE A 27 -5.03 1.07 15.59
CA ILE A 27 -3.72 1.65 15.37
C ILE A 27 -2.93 0.51 14.74
N ALA A 28 -2.96 0.41 13.41
CA ALA A 28 -1.80 -0.06 12.70
C ALA A 28 -0.68 0.84 13.21
N GLU A 29 0.04 0.35 14.22
CA GLU A 29 1.18 1.04 14.81
C GLU A 29 2.03 1.44 13.61
N ALA A 30 2.12 2.74 13.36
CA ALA A 30 2.86 3.26 12.24
C ALA A 30 4.29 2.82 12.51
N ILE A 31 4.70 1.71 11.88
CA ILE A 31 6.06 1.19 12.00
C ILE A 31 6.95 2.37 11.66
N SER A 32 7.68 2.87 12.66
CA SER A 32 8.55 4.02 12.45
C SER A 32 9.51 3.66 11.32
N PRO A 33 9.58 4.47 10.24
CA PRO A 33 10.48 4.22 9.10
C PRO A 33 11.94 4.09 9.53
N THR A 34 12.29 4.50 10.75
CA THR A 34 13.65 4.58 11.26
C THR A 34 13.97 3.61 12.40
N ALA A 35 12.99 2.84 12.88
CA ALA A 35 13.19 1.83 13.93
C ALA A 35 13.88 0.55 13.40
N TYR A 36 15.15 0.64 12.99
CA TYR A 36 15.95 -0.53 12.57
C TYR A 36 15.99 -1.61 13.65
N GLN A 37 16.01 -1.22 14.94
CA GLN A 37 16.10 -2.18 16.02
C GLN A 37 14.90 -3.14 16.09
N GLU A 38 13.72 -2.71 15.64
CA GLU A 38 12.45 -3.42 15.78
C GLU A 38 12.05 -4.22 14.53
N ASP A 39 12.81 -4.10 13.44
CA ASP A 39 12.49 -4.71 12.15
C ASP A 39 13.08 -6.13 12.01
N ALA A 40 12.50 -7.04 12.79
CA ALA A 40 12.84 -8.46 12.74
C ALA A 40 12.63 -9.09 11.36
N HIS A 41 11.65 -8.60 10.58
CA HIS A 41 11.35 -9.13 9.26
C HIS A 41 12.49 -8.85 8.26
N CYS A 42 12.84 -7.58 8.03
CA CYS A 42 13.89 -7.24 7.06
C CYS A 42 15.28 -7.72 7.52
N LYS A 43 15.52 -7.78 8.85
CA LYS A 43 16.73 -8.39 9.42
C LYS A 43 16.84 -9.89 9.15
N SER A 44 15.75 -10.64 9.23
CA SER A 44 15.76 -12.09 8.96
C SER A 44 16.13 -12.41 7.51
N LEU A 45 15.89 -11.45 6.60
CA LEU A 45 16.27 -11.49 5.19
C LEU A 45 17.70 -10.99 4.94
N LEU A 46 18.46 -10.66 6.00
CA LEU A 46 19.83 -10.16 5.95
C LEU A 46 19.99 -8.82 5.21
N LEU A 47 18.91 -8.04 5.08
CA LEU A 47 18.90 -6.73 4.43
C LEU A 47 19.49 -5.67 5.38
N LYS A 48 20.24 -4.71 4.84
CA LYS A 48 20.92 -3.69 5.65
C LYS A 48 20.37 -2.28 5.40
N PRO A 49 20.32 -1.42 6.44
CA PRO A 49 20.04 0.00 6.26
C PRO A 49 20.97 0.64 5.21
N GLY A 50 20.45 1.60 4.45
CA GLY A 50 21.15 2.21 3.32
C GLY A 50 21.02 1.47 1.99
N GLU A 51 20.51 0.24 1.98
CA GLU A 51 20.23 -0.50 0.75
C GLU A 51 18.79 -0.24 0.28
N LEU A 52 18.58 -0.06 -1.04
CA LEU A 52 17.24 0.09 -1.61
C LEU A 52 16.33 -1.09 -1.26
N VAL A 53 16.88 -2.31 -1.28
CA VAL A 53 16.13 -3.54 -0.94
C VAL A 53 15.63 -3.54 0.51
N TYR A 54 16.36 -2.92 1.43
CA TYR A 54 15.91 -2.73 2.81
C TYR A 54 14.80 -1.69 2.89
N ALA A 55 14.91 -0.56 2.17
CA ALA A 55 13.85 0.43 2.09
C ALA A 55 12.55 -0.14 1.50
N GLN A 56 12.66 -0.95 0.44
CA GLN A 56 11.54 -1.71 -0.16
C GLN A 56 10.88 -2.64 0.85
N CYS A 57 11.67 -3.45 1.56
CA CYS A 57 11.13 -4.34 2.58
C CYS A 57 10.37 -3.57 3.67
N ARG A 58 10.96 -2.49 4.19
CA ARG A 58 10.38 -1.70 5.27
C ARG A 58 9.11 -0.97 4.85
N LEU A 59 9.12 -0.30 3.71
CA LEU A 59 7.96 0.45 3.22
C LEU A 59 6.84 -0.47 2.69
N ALA A 60 7.16 -1.71 2.31
CA ALA A 60 6.13 -2.70 2.03
C ALA A 60 5.36 -3.07 3.30
N MET A 61 6.03 -3.18 4.45
CA MET A 61 5.37 -3.45 5.74
C MET A 61 4.46 -2.32 6.21
N SER A 62 4.75 -1.07 5.87
CA SER A 62 3.87 0.07 6.19
C SER A 62 2.59 0.13 5.33
N GLN A 63 2.47 -0.79 4.37
CA GLN A 63 1.34 -0.96 3.46
C GLN A 63 0.96 0.33 2.71
N ILE A 64 1.93 1.21 2.45
CA ILE A 64 1.69 2.50 1.79
C ILE A 64 0.98 2.33 0.46
N TYR A 65 1.41 1.36 -0.37
CA TYR A 65 0.77 1.13 -1.66
C TYR A 65 -0.72 0.75 -1.50
N LEU A 66 -1.07 -0.07 -0.49
CA LEU A 66 -2.47 -0.47 -0.22
C LEU A 66 -3.30 0.72 0.25
N LYS A 67 -2.73 1.59 1.09
CA LYS A 67 -3.39 2.82 1.55
C LYS A 67 -3.67 3.76 0.37
N ASN A 68 -2.68 3.97 -0.50
CA ASN A 68 -2.80 4.82 -1.69
C ASN A 68 -3.82 4.26 -2.68
N TYR A 69 -3.79 2.94 -2.92
CA TYR A 69 -4.78 2.23 -3.74
C TYR A 69 -6.20 2.39 -3.17
N ASN A 70 -6.41 2.09 -1.90
CA ASN A 70 -7.73 2.18 -1.26
C ASN A 70 -8.27 3.60 -1.28
N ALA A 71 -7.42 4.61 -1.06
CA ALA A 71 -7.81 6.01 -1.15
C ALA A 71 -8.29 6.41 -2.55
N ARG A 72 -7.56 5.99 -3.60
CA ARG A 72 -7.97 6.21 -5.00
C ARG A 72 -9.27 5.49 -5.32
N LYS A 73 -9.38 4.21 -4.94
CA LYS A 73 -10.60 3.42 -5.15
C LYS A 73 -11.82 4.12 -4.56
N SER A 74 -11.75 4.50 -3.28
CA SER A 74 -12.86 5.18 -2.60
C SER A 74 -13.23 6.51 -3.26
N ALA A 75 -12.25 7.30 -3.72
CA ALA A 75 -12.51 8.55 -4.42
C ALA A 75 -13.22 8.33 -5.77
N ILE A 76 -12.76 7.34 -6.54
CA ILE A 76 -13.36 6.98 -7.83
C ILE A 76 -14.78 6.45 -7.65
N GLU A 77 -15.00 5.54 -6.70
CA GLU A 77 -16.34 4.98 -6.42
C GLU A 77 -17.31 6.06 -5.95
N ALA A 78 -16.84 7.03 -5.14
CA ALA A 78 -17.64 8.17 -4.73
C ALA A 78 -18.02 9.08 -5.92
N GLU A 79 -17.09 9.31 -6.85
CA GLU A 79 -17.33 10.10 -8.06
C GLU A 79 -18.30 9.40 -9.04
N LEU A 80 -18.17 8.08 -9.17
CA LEU A 80 -19.04 7.27 -10.04
C LEU A 80 -20.40 6.98 -9.43
N GLY A 81 -20.55 7.11 -8.11
CA GLY A 81 -21.77 6.78 -7.37
C GLY A 81 -22.06 5.27 -7.30
N GLN A 82 -21.08 4.43 -7.61
CA GLN A 82 -21.20 2.97 -7.63
C GLN A 82 -19.84 2.29 -7.45
N PRO A 83 -19.81 1.04 -6.94
CA PRO A 83 -18.58 0.25 -6.90
C PRO A 83 -17.98 0.05 -8.30
N ILE A 84 -16.65 0.04 -8.38
CA ILE A 84 -15.95 -0.26 -9.64
C ILE A 84 -16.02 -1.77 -9.96
N SER A 85 -15.89 -2.11 -11.24
CA SER A 85 -15.81 -3.51 -11.69
C SER A 85 -14.55 -4.19 -11.16
N SER A 86 -14.52 -5.53 -11.19
CA SER A 86 -13.34 -6.29 -10.79
C SER A 86 -12.14 -6.10 -11.74
N THR A 87 -12.38 -5.79 -13.01
CA THR A 87 -11.33 -5.50 -14.00
C THR A 87 -10.74 -4.11 -13.78
N PHE A 88 -11.60 -3.13 -13.47
CA PHE A 88 -11.15 -1.79 -13.07
C PHE A 88 -10.39 -1.85 -11.74
N GLU A 89 -10.85 -2.62 -10.76
CA GLU A 89 -10.10 -2.82 -9.52
C GLU A 89 -8.69 -3.37 -9.79
N GLN A 90 -8.55 -4.37 -10.65
CA GLN A 90 -7.25 -4.93 -11.03
C GLN A 90 -6.36 -3.89 -11.72
N ALA A 91 -6.90 -3.13 -12.66
CA ALA A 91 -6.16 -2.06 -13.35
C ALA A 91 -5.67 -0.99 -12.36
N LEU A 92 -6.54 -0.59 -11.43
CA LEU A 92 -6.22 0.40 -10.40
C LEU A 92 -5.12 -0.09 -9.45
N ARG A 93 -5.18 -1.36 -9.04
CA ARG A 93 -4.13 -1.98 -8.21
C ARG A 93 -2.80 -2.06 -8.94
N ALA A 94 -2.82 -2.45 -10.22
CA ALA A 94 -1.61 -2.54 -11.05
C ALA A 94 -0.94 -1.18 -11.21
N ASP A 95 -1.73 -0.14 -11.49
CA ASP A 95 -1.21 1.22 -11.61
C ASP A 95 -0.68 1.77 -10.28
N ALA A 96 -1.41 1.58 -9.18
CA ALA A 96 -0.95 1.99 -7.84
C ALA A 96 0.36 1.28 -7.45
N PHE A 97 0.49 -0.01 -7.72
CA PHE A 97 1.70 -0.77 -7.46
C PHE A 97 2.86 -0.30 -8.35
N CYS A 98 2.63 -0.09 -9.65
CA CYS A 98 3.65 0.42 -10.57
C CYS A 98 4.21 1.76 -10.07
N ASN A 99 3.33 2.71 -9.74
CA ASN A 99 3.75 4.04 -9.30
C ASN A 99 4.57 3.97 -8.01
N TYR A 100 4.15 3.12 -7.06
CA TYR A 100 4.92 2.85 -5.85
C TYR A 100 6.31 2.29 -6.16
N ASP A 101 6.39 1.21 -6.95
CA ASP A 101 7.64 0.53 -7.29
C ASP A 101 8.60 1.45 -8.07
N GLU A 102 8.11 2.17 -9.08
CA GLU A 102 8.89 3.13 -9.84
C GLU A 102 9.38 4.29 -8.99
N SER A 103 8.54 4.82 -8.09
CA SER A 103 8.95 5.83 -7.11
C SER A 103 10.10 5.34 -6.24
N MET A 104 10.08 4.09 -5.76
CA MET A 104 11.18 3.52 -4.99
C MET A 104 12.46 3.38 -5.82
N LYS A 105 12.35 2.96 -7.08
CA LYS A 105 13.51 2.80 -7.98
C LYS A 105 14.21 4.12 -8.30
N VAL A 106 13.45 5.19 -8.50
CA VAL A 106 14.02 6.50 -8.86
C VAL A 106 14.54 7.27 -7.64
N ALA A 107 14.05 6.98 -6.44
CA ALA A 107 14.37 7.72 -5.22
C ALA A 107 15.87 7.81 -4.87
N PRO A 108 16.69 6.73 -4.95
CA PRO A 108 18.10 6.81 -4.57
C PRO A 108 18.94 7.76 -5.44
N ASN A 109 18.49 8.01 -6.68
CA ASN A 109 19.25 8.74 -7.69
C ASN A 109 18.68 10.14 -7.98
N SER A 110 17.60 10.54 -7.30
CA SER A 110 16.93 11.81 -7.59
C SER A 110 17.56 12.98 -6.84
N PHE A 111 17.96 14.01 -7.59
CA PHE A 111 18.33 15.32 -7.04
C PHE A 111 17.12 16.22 -6.80
N ASP A 112 16.03 16.00 -7.54
CA ASP A 112 14.76 16.71 -7.43
C ASP A 112 13.62 15.70 -7.34
N ASP A 113 12.89 15.71 -6.24
CA ASP A 113 11.80 14.75 -5.97
C ASP A 113 10.60 14.99 -6.88
N ALA A 114 10.34 16.22 -7.30
CA ALA A 114 9.23 16.51 -8.21
C ALA A 114 9.53 15.96 -9.61
N VAL A 115 10.77 16.09 -10.08
CA VAL A 115 11.21 15.48 -11.34
C VAL A 115 11.12 13.96 -11.26
N ALA A 116 11.56 13.37 -10.14
CA ALA A 116 11.49 11.92 -9.94
C ALA A 116 10.04 11.40 -9.84
N ALA A 117 9.14 12.13 -9.19
CA ALA A 117 7.73 11.79 -9.15
C ALA A 117 7.09 11.78 -10.56
N ASN A 118 7.48 12.72 -11.41
CA ASN A 118 7.04 12.77 -12.81
C ASN A 118 7.60 11.59 -13.61
N LEU A 119 8.86 11.23 -13.39
CA LEU A 119 9.46 10.07 -14.06
C LEU A 119 8.77 8.77 -13.65
N ALA A 120 8.51 8.57 -12.36
CA ALA A 120 7.76 7.41 -11.86
C ALA A 120 6.35 7.35 -12.48
N TYR A 121 5.67 8.50 -12.56
CA TYR A 121 4.37 8.60 -13.22
C TYR A 121 4.43 8.25 -14.71
N ALA A 122 5.47 8.72 -15.42
CA ALA A 122 5.66 8.45 -16.85
C ALA A 122 5.95 6.97 -17.12
N ASN A 123 6.76 6.32 -16.29
CA ASN A 123 7.10 4.90 -16.42
C ASN A 123 5.88 3.96 -16.28
N CYS A 124 4.80 4.44 -15.68
CA CYS A 124 3.55 3.69 -15.48
C CYS A 124 2.46 3.99 -16.53
N GLU A 125 2.82 4.53 -17.70
CA GLU A 125 1.87 4.77 -18.80
C GLU A 125 1.08 3.52 -19.19
N GLN A 126 1.74 2.36 -19.29
CA GLN A 126 1.09 1.12 -19.73
C GLN A 126 0.02 0.63 -18.73
N THR A 127 0.27 0.71 -17.43
CA THR A 127 -0.73 0.34 -16.41
C THR A 127 -1.88 1.33 -16.38
N ARG A 128 -1.60 2.62 -16.59
CA ARG A 128 -2.62 3.66 -16.67
C ARG A 128 -3.52 3.49 -17.89
N ALA A 129 -2.98 3.06 -19.02
CA ALA A 129 -3.78 2.77 -20.21
C ALA A 129 -4.87 1.71 -19.97
N ALA A 130 -4.65 0.77 -19.04
CA ALA A 130 -5.69 -0.19 -18.63
C ALA A 130 -6.84 0.48 -17.86
N ILE A 131 -6.53 1.45 -16.98
CA ILE A 131 -7.56 2.28 -16.32
C ILE A 131 -8.33 3.09 -17.36
N GLU A 132 -7.63 3.68 -18.33
CA GLU A 132 -8.27 4.48 -19.38
C GLU A 132 -9.27 3.65 -20.20
N GLN A 133 -8.97 2.38 -20.47
CA GLN A 133 -9.91 1.47 -21.15
C GLN A 133 -11.20 1.25 -20.33
N GLU A 134 -11.09 1.08 -19.01
CA GLU A 134 -12.24 0.95 -18.11
C GLU A 134 -13.07 2.23 -18.08
N ILE A 135 -12.41 3.40 -18.05
CA ILE A 135 -13.08 4.70 -18.11
C ILE A 135 -13.81 4.90 -19.45
N ARG A 136 -13.21 4.48 -20.58
CA ARG A 136 -13.89 4.48 -21.90
C ARG A 136 -15.13 3.59 -21.87
N ALA A 137 -15.04 2.41 -21.25
CA ALA A 137 -16.15 1.47 -21.17
C ALA A 137 -17.34 2.02 -20.35
N LEU A 138 -17.06 2.93 -19.40
CA LEU A 138 -18.08 3.69 -18.67
C LEU A 138 -18.66 4.88 -19.46
N GLY A 139 -18.25 5.09 -20.71
CA GLY A 139 -18.71 6.20 -21.56
C GLY A 139 -18.14 7.57 -21.15
N ARG A 140 -17.03 7.59 -20.42
CA ARG A 140 -16.38 8.80 -19.93
C ARG A 140 -15.11 9.10 -20.75
N ASP A 141 -14.68 10.36 -20.75
CA ASP A 141 -13.42 10.76 -21.39
C ASP A 141 -12.21 10.36 -20.52
N PRO A 142 -11.31 9.48 -21.00
CA PRO A 142 -10.16 9.04 -20.21
C PRO A 142 -9.14 10.13 -19.95
N MET A 143 -8.97 11.07 -20.87
CA MET A 143 -8.01 12.16 -20.68
C MET A 143 -8.45 13.04 -19.50
N THR A 144 -9.72 13.43 -19.46
CA THR A 144 -10.30 14.17 -18.33
C THR A 144 -10.12 13.42 -17.01
N PHE A 145 -10.37 12.11 -16.99
CA PHE A 145 -10.17 11.29 -15.79
C PHE A 145 -8.69 11.26 -15.36
N THR A 146 -7.77 10.93 -16.28
CA THR A 146 -6.34 10.85 -16.00
C THR A 146 -5.78 12.19 -15.51
N MET A 147 -6.18 13.32 -16.12
CA MET A 147 -5.77 14.65 -15.68
C MET A 147 -6.28 15.00 -14.28
N ALA A 148 -7.49 14.55 -13.92
CA ALA A 148 -8.05 14.75 -12.58
C ALA A 148 -7.36 13.90 -11.52
N GLU A 149 -6.98 12.66 -11.85
CA GLU A 149 -6.26 11.75 -10.94
C GLU A 149 -4.77 12.11 -10.78
N GLN A 150 -4.15 12.68 -11.81
CA GLN A 150 -2.70 12.91 -11.86
C GLN A 150 -2.15 13.62 -10.60
N PRO A 151 -2.74 14.71 -10.08
CA PRO A 151 -2.24 15.37 -8.86
C PRO A 151 -2.18 14.44 -7.64
N THR A 152 -3.16 13.55 -7.50
CA THR A 152 -3.21 12.56 -6.40
C THR A 152 -2.10 11.53 -6.56
N VAL A 153 -1.91 10.98 -7.76
CA VAL A 153 -0.84 10.01 -8.03
C VAL A 153 0.53 10.65 -7.82
N MET A 154 0.73 11.87 -8.33
CA MET A 154 1.98 12.63 -8.15
C MET A 154 2.31 12.88 -6.67
N ARG A 155 1.31 13.22 -5.85
CA ARG A 155 1.49 13.37 -4.39
C ARG A 155 1.90 12.05 -3.72
N HIS A 156 1.30 10.93 -4.12
CA HIS A 156 1.69 9.61 -3.60
C HIS A 156 3.11 9.20 -4.02
N ASN A 157 3.50 9.52 -5.26
CA ASN A 157 4.83 9.25 -5.77
C ASN A 157 5.89 10.07 -5.01
N LEU A 158 5.61 11.36 -4.80
CA LEU A 158 6.48 12.26 -4.03
C LEU A 158 6.69 11.75 -2.61
N GLN A 159 5.60 11.39 -1.92
CA GLN A 159 5.70 10.85 -0.56
C GLN A 159 6.53 9.56 -0.52
N THR A 160 6.29 8.64 -1.46
CA THR A 160 7.04 7.38 -1.53
C THR A 160 8.54 7.62 -1.76
N ILE A 161 8.90 8.61 -2.59
CA ILE A 161 10.30 9.00 -2.82
C ILE A 161 10.93 9.52 -1.53
N GLN A 162 10.25 10.41 -0.82
CA GLN A 162 10.72 10.99 0.44
C GLN A 162 10.90 9.91 1.52
N ASP A 163 9.90 9.06 1.71
CA ASP A 163 9.95 7.95 2.66
C ASP A 163 11.11 7.00 2.33
N THR A 164 11.33 6.71 1.03
CA THR A 164 12.43 5.85 0.59
C THR A 164 13.79 6.47 0.92
N LYS A 165 13.95 7.77 0.67
CA LYS A 165 15.17 8.51 1.01
C LYS A 165 15.43 8.55 2.50
N ASP A 166 14.41 8.77 3.32
CA ASP A 166 14.54 8.81 4.77
C ASP A 166 15.02 7.46 5.33
N VAL A 167 14.48 6.35 4.82
CA VAL A 167 14.91 5.00 5.20
C VAL A 167 16.35 4.71 4.74
N ILE A 168 16.73 5.13 3.53
CA ILE A 168 18.10 4.95 3.00
C ILE A 168 19.11 5.78 3.79
N ASN A 169 18.80 7.05 4.06
CA ASN A 169 19.69 7.97 4.75
C ASN A 169 19.73 7.74 6.28
N GLY A 170 18.79 6.96 6.81
CA GLY A 170 18.68 6.70 8.25
C GLY A 170 18.28 7.93 9.05
N ILE A 171 17.62 8.91 8.42
CA ILE A 171 17.14 10.12 9.08
C ILE A 171 15.76 9.83 9.66
N GLY A 172 15.67 9.81 10.98
CA GLY A 172 14.42 9.91 11.74
C GLY A 172 14.55 9.37 13.15
#